data_AF-A0A7C5TQ43-F1
#
_entry.id   AF-A0A7C5TQ43-F1
#
_cell.length_a   1.000
_cell.length_b   1.000
_cell.length_c   1.000
_cell.angle_alpha   90.00
_cell.angle_beta   90.00
_cell.angle_gamma   90.00
#
_symmetry.space_group_name_H-M   'P 1'
#
loop_
_entity.id
_entity.type
_entity.pdbx_description
1 polymer ?
#
loop_
_entity_poly.entity_id
_entity_poly.type
_entity_poly.pdbx_seq_one_letter_code
_entity_poly.pdbx_strand_id
1 'polypeptide(L)'
;MKKTGIAILLILLSTLAFAQTYYADVELTLDDAGVAQITGRTNHPLLSQESSSEFSRKNNGLWLFNMTLDENFSNYVFKVTLPKDASINYVKSPGPIRIEGVGSKIMVAGYGQGRRLEILLQYAVPSKPEKSGGWSYLAIPIFALALCILYLKT
;
A
#
# COMPACT_ATOMS: atom_id res chain seq x y z
N MET A 1 -12.14 54.73 -20.17
CA MET A 1 -11.11 54.53 -19.12
C MET A 1 -11.57 53.68 -17.92
N LYS A 2 -12.85 53.73 -17.47
CA LYS A 2 -13.31 52.89 -16.34
C LYS A 2 -13.45 51.39 -16.66
N LYS A 3 -13.89 51.05 -17.89
CA LYS A 3 -14.13 49.64 -18.30
C LYS A 3 -12.84 48.82 -18.49
N THR A 4 -11.76 49.46 -18.94
CA THR A 4 -10.45 48.83 -19.13
C THR A 4 -9.76 48.51 -17.80
N GLY A 5 -9.93 49.36 -16.77
CA GLY A 5 -9.39 49.09 -15.43
C GLY A 5 -10.06 47.89 -14.73
N ILE A 6 -11.37 47.70 -14.93
CA ILE A 6 -12.12 46.57 -14.36
C ILE A 6 -11.68 45.24 -14.99
N ALA A 7 -11.42 45.22 -16.30
CA ALA A 7 -10.93 44.02 -16.99
C ALA A 7 -9.53 43.60 -16.50
N ILE A 8 -8.63 44.56 -16.26
CA ILE A 8 -7.29 44.32 -15.72
C ILE A 8 -7.37 43.79 -14.28
N LEU A 9 -8.27 44.35 -13.46
CA LEU A 9 -8.49 43.88 -12.08
C LEU A 9 -9.02 42.44 -12.03
N LEU A 10 -9.93 42.06 -12.93
CA LEU A 10 -10.44 40.69 -13.05
C LEU A 10 -9.37 39.68 -13.47
N ILE A 11 -8.43 40.08 -14.34
CA ILE A 11 -7.29 39.24 -14.76
C ILE A 11 -6.27 39.07 -13.61
N LEU A 12 -6.10 40.09 -12.76
CA LEU A 12 -5.21 40.00 -11.60
C LEU A 12 -5.78 39.17 -10.45
N LEU A 13 -7.11 39.04 -10.36
CA LEU A 13 -7.78 38.20 -9.36
C LEU A 13 -7.77 36.70 -9.70
N SER A 14 -7.50 36.32 -10.96
CA SER A 14 -7.46 34.90 -11.36
C SER A 14 -6.17 34.17 -10.94
N THR A 15 -5.14 34.90 -10.51
CA THR A 15 -3.85 34.33 -10.06
C THR A 15 -3.75 34.13 -8.56
N LEU A 16 -4.85 34.32 -7.80
CA LEU A 16 -4.94 33.88 -6.40
C LEU A 16 -5.04 32.34 -6.37
N ALA A 17 -3.95 31.68 -6.73
CA ALA A 17 -3.75 30.26 -6.48
C ALA A 17 -3.65 30.09 -4.95
N PHE A 18 -4.75 29.72 -4.32
CA PHE A 18 -4.73 29.28 -2.93
C PHE A 18 -3.93 27.99 -2.88
N ALA A 19 -2.72 28.04 -2.30
CA ALA A 19 -2.00 26.84 -1.94
C ALA A 19 -2.83 26.09 -0.90
N GLN A 20 -3.60 25.09 -1.34
CA GLN A 20 -4.43 24.28 -0.47
C GLN A 20 -3.50 23.57 0.53
N THR A 21 -3.70 23.88 1.80
CA THR A 21 -2.91 23.31 2.87
C THR A 21 -3.58 22.03 3.35
N TYR A 22 -2.92 20.89 3.19
CA TYR A 22 -3.48 19.60 3.60
C TYR A 22 -3.17 19.27 5.05
N TYR A 23 -4.02 18.46 5.66
CA TYR A 23 -3.89 17.88 6.99
C TYR A 23 -4.31 16.41 6.92
N ALA A 24 -3.61 15.54 7.63
CA ALA A 24 -4.00 14.14 7.75
C ALA A 24 -3.72 13.59 9.15
N ASP A 25 -4.69 12.90 9.72
CA ASP A 25 -4.52 11.99 10.85
C ASP A 25 -5.20 10.69 10.44
N VAL A 26 -4.41 9.77 9.91
CA VAL A 26 -4.92 8.59 9.18
C VAL A 26 -4.42 7.28 9.77
N GLU A 27 -5.32 6.32 9.86
CA GLU A 27 -5.01 4.94 10.22
C GLU A 27 -5.27 4.04 9.02
N LEU A 28 -4.24 3.32 8.62
CA LEU A 28 -4.17 2.43 7.48
C LEU A 28 -4.09 0.99 8.01
N THR A 29 -5.02 0.14 7.63
CA THR A 29 -4.95 -1.30 7.96
C THR A 29 -4.81 -2.10 6.68
N LEU A 30 -3.68 -2.80 6.53
CA LEU A 30 -3.42 -3.65 5.38
C LEU A 30 -3.95 -5.07 5.63
N ASP A 31 -4.61 -5.65 4.63
CA ASP A 31 -5.00 -7.06 4.63
C ASP A 31 -3.99 -7.97 3.90
N ASP A 32 -4.22 -9.28 3.92
CA ASP A 32 -3.35 -10.27 3.29
C ASP A 32 -3.27 -10.14 1.75
N ALA A 33 -4.25 -9.47 1.14
CA ALA A 33 -4.32 -9.17 -0.29
C ALA A 33 -3.69 -7.81 -0.65
N GLY A 34 -3.15 -7.09 0.33
CA GLY A 34 -2.54 -5.78 0.15
C GLY A 34 -3.55 -4.63 0.00
N VAL A 35 -4.83 -4.84 0.29
CA VAL A 35 -5.81 -3.76 0.31
C VAL A 35 -5.61 -2.94 1.59
N ALA A 36 -5.49 -1.62 1.43
CA ALA A 36 -5.41 -0.69 2.54
C ALA A 36 -6.80 -0.15 2.87
N GLN A 37 -7.27 -0.42 4.08
CA GLN A 37 -8.42 0.27 4.67
C GLN A 37 -7.93 1.59 5.26
N ILE A 38 -8.51 2.70 4.83
CA ILE A 38 -8.09 4.05 5.19
C ILE A 38 -9.18 4.66 6.07
N THR A 39 -8.80 5.07 7.26
CA THR A 39 -9.70 5.72 8.22
C THR A 39 -9.02 6.95 8.83
N GLY A 40 -9.80 7.80 9.48
CA GLY A 40 -9.28 8.96 10.20
C GLY A 40 -9.82 10.29 9.67
N ARG A 41 -9.09 11.37 9.94
CA ARG A 41 -9.49 12.75 9.63
C ARG A 41 -8.50 13.38 8.66
N THR A 42 -8.98 13.76 7.49
CA THR A 42 -8.15 14.35 6.44
C THR A 42 -8.98 15.27 5.56
N ASN A 43 -8.34 16.26 4.95
CA ASN A 43 -8.92 17.08 3.89
C ASN A 43 -8.33 16.74 2.50
N HIS A 44 -7.53 15.67 2.42
CA HIS A 44 -6.91 15.21 1.19
C HIS A 44 -7.78 14.18 0.46
N PRO A 45 -8.15 14.40 -0.82
CA PRO A 45 -9.15 13.57 -1.51
C PRO A 45 -8.76 12.09 -1.64
N LEU A 46 -7.47 11.79 -1.88
CA LEU A 46 -7.00 10.39 -1.97
C LEU A 46 -7.03 9.65 -0.63
N LEU A 47 -6.97 10.37 0.49
CA LEU A 47 -7.02 9.79 1.84
C LEU A 47 -8.45 9.73 2.39
N SER A 48 -9.41 10.35 1.69
CA SER A 48 -10.83 10.28 2.02
C SER A 48 -11.52 9.03 1.47
N GLN A 49 -10.80 8.19 0.70
CA GLN A 49 -11.30 6.90 0.25
C GLN A 49 -11.40 5.94 1.44
N GLU A 50 -12.39 5.05 1.49
CA GLU A 50 -12.51 4.07 2.58
C GLU A 50 -11.49 2.92 2.43
N SER A 51 -11.20 2.51 1.18
CA SER A 51 -10.23 1.46 0.90
C SER A 51 -9.60 1.61 -0.48
N SER A 52 -8.36 1.15 -0.63
CA SER A 52 -7.66 1.14 -1.92
C SER A 52 -6.57 0.07 -1.96
N SER A 53 -6.44 -0.60 -3.10
CA SER A 53 -5.33 -1.49 -3.42
C SER A 53 -4.24 -0.81 -4.26
N GLU A 54 -4.44 0.43 -4.69
CA GLU A 54 -3.56 1.11 -5.65
C GLU A 54 -2.15 1.37 -5.10
N PHE A 55 -2.04 1.47 -3.78
CA PHE A 55 -0.78 1.71 -3.07
C PHE A 55 0.05 0.45 -2.88
N SER A 56 -0.49 -0.75 -3.15
CA SER A 56 0.16 -2.02 -2.87
C SER A 56 0.54 -2.78 -4.14
N ARG A 57 1.75 -3.35 -4.16
CA ARG A 57 2.19 -4.27 -5.20
C ARG A 57 2.93 -5.45 -4.58
N LYS A 58 2.74 -6.66 -5.12
CA LYS A 58 3.47 -7.86 -4.70
C LYS A 58 4.50 -8.25 -5.76
N ASN A 59 5.74 -8.49 -5.35
CA ASN A 59 6.78 -9.03 -6.22
C ASN A 59 7.63 -10.05 -5.44
N ASN A 60 7.85 -11.25 -6.00
CA ASN A 60 8.67 -12.31 -5.41
C ASN A 60 8.33 -12.63 -3.93
N GLY A 61 7.04 -12.68 -3.60
CA GLY A 61 6.58 -12.97 -2.24
C GLY A 61 6.64 -11.79 -1.26
N LEU A 62 7.20 -10.65 -1.67
CA LEU A 62 7.25 -9.42 -0.88
C LEU A 62 6.17 -8.44 -1.34
N TRP A 63 5.47 -7.86 -0.38
CA TRP A 63 4.57 -6.73 -0.59
C TRP A 63 5.34 -5.42 -0.46
N LEU A 64 5.05 -4.48 -1.36
CA LEU A 64 5.47 -3.09 -1.30
C LEU A 64 4.21 -2.23 -1.21
N PHE A 65 4.04 -1.56 -0.07
CA PHE A 65 3.06 -0.51 0.13
C PHE A 65 3.74 0.85 -0.03
N ASN A 66 3.28 1.66 -0.98
CA ASN A 66 3.81 2.99 -1.28
C ASN A 66 2.66 4.00 -1.33
N MET A 67 2.54 4.77 -0.27
CA MET A 67 1.67 5.94 -0.21
C MET A 67 2.55 7.19 -0.16
N THR A 68 2.80 7.75 -1.34
CA THR A 68 3.49 9.03 -1.50
C THR A 68 2.52 10.01 -2.15
N LEU A 69 2.27 11.12 -1.47
CA LEU A 69 1.45 12.22 -1.95
C LEU A 69 2.37 13.41 -2.21
N ASP A 70 2.24 14.06 -3.36
CA ASP A 70 3.20 15.10 -3.77
C ASP A 70 2.96 16.44 -3.06
N GLU A 71 1.76 16.63 -2.52
CA GLU A 71 1.35 17.84 -1.84
C GLU A 71 1.93 17.95 -0.43
N ASN A 72 2.22 19.19 -0.01
CA ASN A 72 2.68 19.46 1.34
C ASN A 72 1.51 19.46 2.33
N PHE A 73 1.73 18.81 3.46
CA PHE A 73 0.82 18.81 4.59
C PHE A 73 1.29 19.84 5.60
N SER A 74 0.34 20.64 6.14
CA SER A 74 0.55 21.43 7.35
C SER A 74 1.11 20.54 8.44
N ASN A 75 0.37 19.51 8.81
CA ASN A 75 0.77 18.44 9.70
C ASN A 75 0.15 17.13 9.19
N TYR A 76 0.88 16.03 9.36
CA TYR A 76 0.30 14.70 9.21
C TYR A 76 0.75 13.75 10.31
N VAL A 77 -0.13 12.84 10.67
CA VAL A 77 0.14 11.66 11.49
C VAL A 77 -0.43 10.46 10.72
N PHE A 78 0.33 9.38 10.69
CA PHE A 78 -0.13 8.12 10.11
C PHE A 78 0.14 6.95 11.04
N LYS A 79 -0.68 5.92 10.94
CA LYS A 79 -0.43 4.59 11.48
C LYS A 79 -0.73 3.55 10.43
N VAL A 80 0.18 2.61 10.20
CA VAL A 80 0.00 1.48 9.28
C VAL A 80 0.05 0.19 10.08
N THR A 81 -1.07 -0.51 10.16
CA THR A 81 -1.16 -1.82 10.77
C THR A 81 -1.01 -2.88 9.68
N LEU A 82 0.04 -3.67 9.79
CA LEU A 82 0.34 -4.77 8.87
C LEU A 82 -0.57 -5.98 9.11
N PRO A 83 -0.67 -6.89 8.12
CA PRO A 83 -1.37 -8.14 8.29
C PRO A 83 -0.76 -8.99 9.40
N LYS A 84 -1.52 -10.00 9.84
CA LYS A 84 -1.10 -10.87 10.93
C LYS A 84 0.16 -11.64 10.55
N ASP A 85 1.06 -11.80 11.51
CA ASP A 85 2.33 -12.54 11.40
C ASP A 85 3.26 -12.00 10.29
N ALA A 86 3.00 -10.78 9.79
CA ALA A 86 3.84 -10.15 8.79
C ALA A 86 5.22 -9.80 9.36
N SER A 87 6.24 -9.87 8.51
CA SER A 87 7.60 -9.43 8.82
C SER A 87 7.97 -8.23 7.96
N ILE A 88 8.51 -7.18 8.58
CA ILE A 88 8.99 -5.99 7.87
C ILE A 88 10.37 -6.28 7.30
N ASN A 89 10.56 -5.98 6.01
CA ASN A 89 11.88 -5.93 5.40
C ASN A 89 12.47 -4.51 5.47
N TYR A 90 11.65 -3.50 5.16
CA TYR A 90 12.10 -2.11 5.07
C TYR A 90 10.96 -1.12 5.33
N VAL A 91 11.29 0.02 5.95
CA VAL A 91 10.40 1.16 6.16
C VAL A 91 11.13 2.45 5.80
N LYS A 92 10.45 3.35 5.08
CA LYS A 92 10.90 4.72 4.85
C LYS A 92 9.78 5.70 5.09
N SER A 93 10.13 6.80 5.76
CA SER A 93 9.32 8.01 5.83
C SER A 93 10.26 9.21 6.05
N PRO A 94 9.90 10.43 5.61
CA PRO A 94 10.73 11.62 5.78
C PRO A 94 10.73 12.18 7.20
N GLY A 95 9.92 11.64 8.10
CA GLY A 95 9.87 11.99 9.52
C GLY A 95 10.27 10.82 10.43
N PRO A 96 10.29 11.05 11.76
CA PRO A 96 10.49 9.97 12.73
C PRO A 96 9.44 8.88 12.57
N ILE A 97 9.87 7.64 12.71
CA ILE A 97 9.01 6.45 12.68
C ILE A 97 9.10 5.69 14.00
N ARG A 98 7.98 5.10 14.38
CA ARG A 98 7.86 4.21 15.54
C ARG A 98 7.27 2.88 15.06
N ILE A 99 7.91 1.79 15.42
CA ILE A 99 7.46 0.43 15.09
C ILE A 99 7.11 -0.27 16.39
N GLU A 100 5.89 -0.76 16.50
CA GLU A 100 5.36 -1.42 17.70
C GLU A 100 4.66 -2.73 17.34
N GLY A 101 4.82 -3.74 18.19
CA GLY A 101 3.99 -4.95 18.14
C GLY A 101 2.65 -4.70 18.82
N VAL A 102 1.55 -4.99 18.12
CA VAL A 102 0.18 -4.89 18.64
C VAL A 102 -0.49 -6.24 18.49
N GLY A 103 -0.39 -7.08 19.53
CA GLY A 103 -0.80 -8.47 19.47
C GLY A 103 0.05 -9.27 18.47
N SER A 104 -0.58 -9.91 17.49
CA SER A 104 0.09 -10.65 16.41
C SER A 104 0.31 -9.82 15.14
N LYS A 105 0.21 -8.49 15.24
CA LYS A 105 0.39 -7.54 14.13
C LYS A 105 1.49 -6.56 14.46
N ILE A 106 2.03 -5.93 13.42
CA ILE A 106 3.00 -4.85 13.56
C ILE A 106 2.33 -3.55 13.14
N MET A 107 2.50 -2.51 13.94
CA MET A 107 2.06 -1.16 13.63
C MET A 107 3.29 -0.28 13.37
N VAL A 108 3.26 0.47 12.28
CA VAL A 108 4.24 1.49 11.93
C VAL A 108 3.56 2.85 12.00
N ALA A 109 3.97 3.69 12.94
CA ALA A 109 3.45 5.04 13.10
C ALA A 109 4.51 6.09 12.75
N GLY A 110 4.08 7.24 12.26
CA GLY A 110 4.96 8.35 11.97
C GLY A 110 4.21 9.67 11.85
N TYR A 111 4.94 10.77 11.78
CA TYR A 111 4.37 12.09 11.64
C TYR A 111 5.31 13.03 10.89
N GLY A 112 4.77 14.16 10.44
CA GLY A 112 5.54 15.22 9.81
C GLY A 112 4.79 16.54 9.78
N GLN A 113 5.52 17.62 9.52
CA GLN A 113 5.01 18.98 9.44
C GLN A 113 5.69 19.72 8.28
N GLY A 114 4.91 20.51 7.55
CA GLY A 114 5.36 21.37 6.45
C GLY A 114 6.04 20.63 5.31
N ARG A 115 5.69 19.36 5.10
CA ARG A 115 6.30 18.47 4.10
C ARG A 115 5.29 17.47 3.56
N ARG A 116 5.66 16.80 2.48
CA ARG A 116 4.85 15.75 1.86
C ARG A 116 4.74 14.49 2.73
N LEU A 117 3.63 13.76 2.57
CA LEU A 117 3.43 12.45 3.19
C LEU A 117 4.07 11.37 2.30
N GLU A 118 5.03 10.64 2.84
CA GLU A 118 5.67 9.50 2.18
C GLU A 118 5.75 8.33 3.18
N ILE A 119 5.09 7.23 2.82
CA ILE A 119 5.09 5.96 3.54
C ILE A 119 5.49 4.88 2.54
N LEU A 120 6.71 4.37 2.67
CA LEU A 120 7.19 3.24 1.89
C LEU A 120 7.46 2.07 2.83
N LEU A 121 6.71 1.00 2.69
CA LEU A 121 6.74 -0.15 3.58
C LEU A 121 6.85 -1.43 2.77
N GLN A 122 7.93 -2.17 2.97
CA GLN A 122 8.12 -3.49 2.37
C GLN A 122 7.98 -4.56 3.44
N TYR A 123 7.13 -5.55 3.21
CA TYR A 123 6.83 -6.61 4.16
C TYR A 123 6.55 -7.94 3.48
N ALA A 124 6.69 -9.03 4.23
CA ALA A 124 6.28 -10.36 3.83
C ALA A 124 5.14 -10.83 4.73
N VAL A 125 4.17 -11.53 4.16
CA VAL A 125 3.14 -12.24 4.93
C VAL A 125 3.44 -13.74 4.76
N PRO A 126 3.52 -14.52 5.85
CA PRO A 126 3.74 -15.96 5.74
C PRO A 126 2.65 -16.57 4.86
N SER A 127 3.05 -17.11 3.69
CA SER A 127 2.14 -17.92 2.91
C SER A 127 1.83 -19.17 3.71
N LYS A 128 0.54 -19.52 3.85
CA LYS A 128 0.20 -20.90 4.20
C LYS A 128 0.88 -21.81 3.18
N PRO A 129 1.49 -22.95 3.59
CA PRO A 129 2.18 -23.83 2.65
C PRO A 129 1.23 -24.15 1.50
N GLU A 130 1.59 -23.67 0.33
CA GLU A 130 0.86 -23.95 -0.90
C GLU A 130 0.95 -25.47 -1.09
N LYS A 131 -0.18 -26.18 -1.05
CA LYS A 131 -0.20 -27.60 -1.38
C LYS A 131 0.28 -27.71 -2.81
N SER A 132 1.55 -28.08 -3.01
CA SER A 132 2.15 -28.31 -4.31
C SER A 132 1.24 -29.27 -5.08
N GLY A 133 0.54 -28.76 -6.08
CA GLY A 133 -0.44 -29.51 -6.84
C GLY A 133 0.19 -30.67 -7.60
N GLY A 134 -0.22 -31.89 -7.26
CA GLY A 134 -0.93 -32.75 -8.22
C GLY A 134 -0.17 -33.50 -9.31
N TRP A 135 1.06 -33.15 -9.69
CA TRP A 135 1.71 -33.85 -10.82
C TRP A 135 2.38 -35.16 -10.41
N SER A 136 2.73 -35.35 -9.13
CA SER A 136 3.31 -36.60 -8.63
C SER A 136 2.33 -37.79 -8.67
N TYR A 137 1.03 -37.52 -8.58
CA TYR A 137 0.00 -38.57 -8.61
C TYR A 137 -0.31 -39.09 -10.02
N LEU A 138 0.06 -38.35 -11.07
CA LEU A 138 -0.08 -38.80 -12.46
C LEU A 138 1.15 -39.59 -12.95
N ALA A 139 2.32 -39.39 -12.35
CA ALA A 139 3.54 -40.11 -12.74
C ALA A 139 3.46 -41.62 -12.42
N ILE A 140 2.83 -41.99 -11.29
CA ILE A 140 2.70 -43.38 -10.83
C ILE A 140 1.86 -44.24 -11.80
N PRO A 141 0.63 -43.84 -12.19
CA PRO A 141 -0.18 -44.63 -13.12
C PRO A 141 0.43 -44.70 -14.52
N ILE A 142 1.11 -43.64 -14.99
CA ILE A 142 1.80 -43.65 -16.30
C ILE A 142 2.95 -44.65 -16.30
N PHE A 143 3.75 -44.69 -15.22
CA PHE A 143 4.85 -45.65 -15.09
C PHE A 143 4.34 -47.11 -14.98
N ALA A 144 3.27 -47.33 -14.23
CA ALA A 144 2.61 -48.64 -14.13
C ALA A 144 2.06 -49.11 -15.48
N LEU A 145 1.44 -48.21 -16.26
CA LEU A 145 0.91 -48.52 -17.58
C LEU A 145 2.04 -48.88 -18.57
N ALA A 146 3.17 -48.15 -18.52
CA ALA A 146 4.34 -48.44 -19.35
C ALA A 146 4.94 -49.82 -19.04
N LEU A 147 5.03 -50.20 -17.75
CA LEU A 147 5.48 -51.52 -17.33
C LEU A 147 4.54 -52.64 -17.81
N CYS A 148 3.22 -52.45 -17.72
CA CYS A 148 2.25 -53.42 -18.26
C CYS A 148 2.41 -53.64 -19.77
N ILE A 149 2.60 -52.55 -20.54
CA ILE A 149 2.78 -52.65 -22.00
C ILE A 149 4.08 -53.40 -22.35
N LEU A 150 5.16 -53.17 -21.60
CA LEU A 150 6.42 -53.90 -21.79
C LEU A 150 6.28 -55.38 -21.46
N TYR A 151 5.58 -55.72 -20.37
CA TYR A 151 5.34 -57.11 -19.97
C TYR A 151 4.49 -57.87 -20.99
N LEU A 152 3.48 -57.23 -21.59
CA LEU A 152 2.63 -57.84 -22.63
C LEU A 152 3.33 -58.05 -23.98
N LYS A 153 4.45 -57.38 -24.22
CA LYS A 153 5.25 -57.50 -25.47
C LYS A 153 6.36 -58.55 -25.39
N THR A 154 6.56 -59.18 -24.23
CA THR A 154 7.57 -60.23 -24.01
C THR A 154 6.88 -61.58 -23.98
#